data_AF-A0A8D9VPZ6-F1
#
_entry.id   AF-A0A8D9VPZ6-F1
#
_cell.length_a   1.000
_cell.length_b   1.000
_cell.length_c   1.000
_cell.angle_alpha   90.00
_cell.angle_beta   90.00
_cell.angle_gamma   90.00
#
_symmetry.space_group_name_H-M   'P 1'
#
loop_
_entity.id
_entity.type
_entity.pdbx_description
1 polymer ?
#
loop_
_entity_poly.entity_id
_entity_poly.type
_entity_poly.pdbx_seq_one_letter_code
_entity_poly.pdbx_strand_id
1 'polypeptide(L)'
;MTPSLFAGTFAILVLWLIVDIIWELSRPRDIVMRRLCAWLNLIAIIGGFSVFYGVTHFDNANLVPWFICLNWINVVAAGLQFYFGYFRHN
;
A
#
# COMPACT_ATOMS: atom_id res chain seq x y z
N MET A 1 10.19 -12.42 -14.59
CA MET A 1 10.08 -10.95 -14.79
C MET A 1 11.47 -10.34 -14.69
N THR A 2 11.76 -9.32 -15.49
CA THR A 2 13.06 -8.62 -15.44
C THR A 2 13.22 -7.82 -14.13
N PRO A 3 14.44 -7.59 -13.63
CA PRO A 3 14.70 -6.81 -12.41
C PRO A 3 14.03 -5.42 -12.40
N SER A 4 13.82 -4.84 -13.59
CA SER A 4 13.15 -3.56 -13.81
C SER A 4 11.67 -3.55 -13.45
N LEU A 5 10.95 -4.67 -13.60
CA LEU A 5 9.53 -4.76 -13.26
C LEU A 5 9.31 -4.84 -11.75
N PHE A 6 10.19 -5.56 -11.03
CA PHE A 6 10.14 -5.66 -9.56
C PHE A 6 10.46 -4.32 -8.89
N ALA A 7 11.50 -3.63 -9.36
CA ALA A 7 11.83 -2.28 -8.91
C ALA A 7 10.73 -1.27 -9.29
N GLY A 8 10.11 -1.44 -10.46
CA GLY A 8 8.96 -0.63 -10.89
C GLY A 8 7.75 -0.78 -9.98
N THR A 9 7.35 -2.02 -9.66
CA THR A 9 6.23 -2.25 -8.73
C THR A 9 6.53 -1.74 -7.32
N PHE A 10 7.78 -1.90 -6.85
CA PHE A 10 8.22 -1.33 -5.58
C PHE A 10 8.09 0.19 -5.57
N ALA A 11 8.57 0.87 -6.62
CA ALA A 11 8.45 2.32 -6.75
C ALA A 11 6.99 2.78 -6.81
N ILE A 12 6.11 2.03 -7.50
CA ILE A 12 4.67 2.33 -7.56
C ILE A 12 4.02 2.20 -6.17
N LEU A 13 4.33 1.16 -5.40
CA LEU A 13 3.82 0.98 -4.04
C LEU A 13 4.29 2.10 -3.10
N VAL A 14 5.55 2.50 -3.20
CA VAL A 14 6.12 3.59 -2.41
C VAL A 14 5.48 4.93 -2.77
N LEU A 15 5.33 5.22 -4.07
CA LEU A 15 4.66 6.43 -4.54
C LEU A 15 3.19 6.47 -4.10
N TRP A 16 2.50 5.32 -4.14
CA TRP A 16 1.13 5.20 -3.66
C TRP A 16 1.03 5.52 -2.17
N LEU A 17 1.89 4.94 -1.33
CA LEU A 17 1.95 5.21 0.11
C LEU A 17 2.17 6.72 0.39
N ILE A 18 3.06 7.37 -0.37
CA ILE A 18 3.34 8.81 -0.20
C ILE A 18 2.10 9.64 -0.55
N VAL A 19 1.45 9.35 -1.68
CA VAL A 19 0.23 10.05 -2.11
C VAL A 19 -0.87 9.88 -1.06
N ASP A 20 -1.03 8.66 -0.55
CA ASP A 20 -2.05 8.32 0.45
C ASP A 20 -1.81 9.07 1.78
N ILE A 21 -0.57 9.12 2.27
CA ILE A 21 -0.20 9.88 3.49
C ILE A 21 -0.45 11.40 3.30
N ILE A 22 0.00 11.97 2.17
CA ILE A 22 -0.20 13.40 1.86
C ILE A 22 -1.69 13.72 1.80
N TRP A 23 -2.49 12.82 1.23
CA TRP A 23 -3.93 12.98 1.14
C TRP A 23 -4.60 12.94 2.51
N GLU A 24 -4.23 11.98 3.36
CA GLU A 24 -4.77 11.82 4.70
C GLU A 24 -4.45 13.03 5.60
N LEU A 25 -3.27 13.62 5.42
CA LEU A 25 -2.89 14.89 6.05
C LEU A 25 -3.68 16.10 5.51
N SER A 26 -4.03 16.10 4.23
CA SER A 26 -4.71 17.24 3.57
C SER A 26 -6.22 17.32 3.88
N ARG A 27 -6.89 16.18 4.04
CA ARG A 27 -8.35 16.11 4.32
C ARG A 27 -8.69 15.18 5.49
N PRO A 28 -8.32 15.55 6.73
CA PRO A 28 -8.49 14.65 7.86
C PRO A 28 -9.94 14.39 8.27
N ARG A 29 -10.93 15.19 7.81
CA ARG A 29 -12.32 15.16 8.28
C ARG A 29 -13.35 14.51 7.33
N ASP A 30 -12.97 14.18 6.09
CA ASP A 30 -13.92 13.61 5.12
C ASP A 30 -14.02 12.08 5.26
N ILE A 31 -15.06 11.62 5.97
CA ILE A 31 -15.30 10.20 6.31
C ILE A 31 -15.50 9.32 5.06
N VAL A 32 -16.21 9.84 4.06
CA VAL A 32 -16.49 9.13 2.79
C VAL A 32 -15.22 8.95 1.96
N MET A 33 -14.37 9.97 1.90
CA MET A 33 -13.09 9.90 1.21
C MET A 33 -12.10 8.96 1.91
N ARG A 34 -12.05 8.95 3.25
CA ARG A 34 -11.23 7.98 4.01
C ARG A 34 -11.60 6.54 3.69
N ARG A 35 -12.90 6.25 3.55
CA ARG A 35 -13.37 4.90 3.19
C ARG A 35 -12.94 4.50 1.77
N LEU A 36 -13.04 5.41 0.80
CA LEU A 36 -12.58 5.16 -0.57
C LEU A 36 -11.06 4.97 -0.67
N CYS A 37 -10.28 5.79 0.04
CA CYS A 37 -8.82 5.63 0.13
C CYS A 37 -8.46 4.28 0.76
N ALA A 38 -9.13 3.86 1.84
CA ALA A 38 -8.86 2.56 2.46
C ALA A 38 -9.10 1.39 1.49
N TRP A 39 -10.14 1.47 0.65
CA TRP A 39 -10.40 0.48 -0.40
C TRP A 39 -9.35 0.53 -1.53
N LEU A 40 -8.92 1.71 -1.96
CA LEU A 40 -7.84 1.84 -2.95
C LEU A 40 -6.51 1.30 -2.40
N ASN A 41 -6.22 1.56 -1.13
CA ASN A 41 -5.02 1.06 -0.45
C ASN A 41 -5.07 -0.47 -0.30
N LEU A 42 -6.25 -1.04 -0.03
CA LEU A 42 -6.49 -2.49 -0.07
C LEU A 42 -6.18 -3.09 -1.46
N ILE A 43 -6.60 -2.45 -2.54
CA ILE A 43 -6.31 -2.91 -3.92
C ILE A 43 -4.80 -2.84 -4.19
N ALA A 44 -4.12 -1.77 -3.75
CA ALA A 44 -2.68 -1.64 -3.88
C ALA A 44 -1.92 -2.75 -3.14
N ILE A 45 -2.36 -3.12 -1.93
CA ILE A 45 -1.82 -4.26 -1.16
C ILE A 45 -2.01 -5.57 -1.92
N ILE A 46 -3.22 -5.85 -2.41
CA ILE A 46 -3.52 -7.08 -3.16
C ILE A 46 -2.64 -7.17 -4.42
N GLY A 47 -2.46 -6.05 -5.12
CA GLY A 47 -1.55 -5.95 -6.26
C GLY A 47 -0.09 -6.20 -5.88
N GLY A 48 0.39 -5.59 -4.79
CA GLY A 48 1.74 -5.78 -4.27
C GLY A 48 2.04 -7.21 -3.89
N PHE A 49 1.14 -7.87 -3.13
CA PHE A 49 1.27 -9.28 -2.78
C PHE A 49 1.16 -10.22 -3.99
N SER A 50 0.29 -9.91 -4.96
CA SER A 50 0.17 -10.69 -6.20
C SER A 50 1.46 -10.65 -7.03
N VAL A 51 2.13 -9.48 -7.10
CA VAL A 51 3.44 -9.35 -7.77
C VAL A 51 4.53 -10.07 -6.98
N PHE A 52 4.48 -10.05 -5.64
CA PHE A 52 5.45 -10.78 -4.82
C PHE A 52 5.38 -12.30 -5.04
N TYR A 53 4.19 -12.89 -4.97
CA TYR A 53 4.02 -14.33 -5.12
C TYR A 53 3.98 -14.80 -6.59
N GLY A 54 3.64 -13.91 -7.52
CA GLY A 54 3.59 -14.20 -8.95
C GLY A 54 4.97 -14.21 -9.63
N VAL A 55 6.04 -13.88 -8.92
CA VAL A 55 7.39 -13.75 -9.50
C VAL A 55 8.38 -14.65 -8.76
N THR A 56 9.18 -15.37 -9.54
CA THR A 56 10.34 -16.08 -9.03
C THR A 56 11.45 -15.09 -8.72
N HIS A 57 11.82 -14.98 -7.44
CA HIS A 57 12.78 -14.03 -6.87
C HIS A 57 14.23 -14.36 -7.27
N PHE A 58 14.57 -14.22 -8.55
CA PHE A 58 15.82 -14.78 -9.07
C PHE A 58 17.09 -13.94 -8.86
N ASP A 59 17.05 -12.70 -8.34
CA ASP A 59 18.30 -11.90 -8.29
C ASP A 59 18.41 -10.77 -7.24
N ASN A 60 17.37 -10.49 -6.45
CA ASN A 60 17.32 -9.28 -5.61
C ASN A 60 17.11 -9.58 -4.12
N ALA A 61 17.90 -10.50 -3.55
CA ALA A 61 17.77 -10.97 -2.16
C ALA A 61 17.68 -9.84 -1.11
N ASN A 62 18.30 -8.68 -1.34
CA ASN A 62 18.25 -7.53 -0.43
C ASN A 62 16.96 -6.70 -0.55
N LEU A 63 16.30 -6.65 -1.71
CA LEU A 63 15.08 -5.85 -1.90
C LEU A 63 13.80 -6.60 -1.51
N VAL A 64 13.84 -7.94 -1.52
CA VAL A 64 12.74 -8.82 -1.09
C VAL A 64 12.21 -8.48 0.32
N PRO A 65 13.04 -8.39 1.38
CA PRO A 65 12.54 -8.06 2.72
C PRO A 65 11.95 -6.64 2.80
N TRP A 66 12.53 -5.66 2.09
CA TRP A 66 11.98 -4.30 2.05
C TRP A 66 10.65 -4.22 1.33
N PHE A 67 10.47 -5.01 0.26
CA PHE A 67 9.20 -5.12 -0.45
C PHE A 67 8.09 -5.68 0.46
N ILE A 68 8.39 -6.74 1.23
CA ILE A 68 7.48 -7.28 2.25
C ILE A 68 7.15 -6.22 3.30
N CYS A 69 8.16 -5.55 3.86
CA CYS A 69 7.95 -4.53 4.89
C CYS A 69 7.01 -3.41 4.39
N LEU A 70 7.23 -2.89 3.18
CA LEU A 70 6.38 -1.85 2.60
C LEU A 70 4.94 -2.31 2.36
N ASN A 71 4.74 -3.55 1.90
CA ASN A 71 3.39 -4.11 1.79
C ASN A 71 2.69 -4.19 3.14
N TRP A 72 3.39 -4.63 4.20
CA TRP A 72 2.83 -4.66 5.55
C TRP A 72 2.54 -3.26 6.10
N ILE A 73 3.38 -2.26 5.81
CA ILE A 73 3.10 -0.86 6.19
C ILE A 73 1.81 -0.38 5.51
N ASN A 74 1.62 -0.67 4.21
CA ASN A 74 0.36 -0.37 3.52
C ASN A 74 -0.83 -1.07 4.20
N VAL A 75 -0.69 -2.34 4.61
CA VAL A 75 -1.74 -3.06 5.36
C VAL A 75 -2.10 -2.35 6.66
N VAL A 76 -1.11 -1.93 7.44
CA VAL A 76 -1.34 -1.21 8.70
C VAL A 76 -2.01 0.15 8.45
N ALA A 77 -1.57 0.89 7.42
CA ALA A 77 -2.18 2.16 7.01
C ALA A 77 -3.65 1.98 6.61
N ALA A 78 -3.95 1.00 5.76
CA ALA A 78 -5.32 0.67 5.38
C ALA A 78 -6.18 0.28 6.60
N GLY A 79 -5.63 -0.50 7.54
CA GLY A 79 -6.29 -0.85 8.79
C GLY A 79 -6.62 0.37 9.66
N LEU A 80 -5.69 1.31 9.79
CA LEU A 80 -5.89 2.59 10.49
C LEU A 80 -6.95 3.46 9.79
N GLN A 81 -6.94 3.53 8.46
CA GLN A 81 -7.94 4.28 7.69
C GLN A 81 -9.33 3.67 7.83
N PHE A 82 -9.45 2.33 7.82
CA PHE A 82 -10.70 1.64 8.12
C PHE A 82 -11.14 1.89 9.56
N TYR A 83 -10.23 1.81 10.53
CA TYR A 83 -10.52 2.08 11.93
C TYR A 83 -11.06 3.51 12.10
N PHE A 84 -10.32 4.54 11.71
CA PHE A 84 -10.79 5.93 11.86
C PHE A 84 -11.99 6.26 10.98
N GLY A 85 -12.11 5.64 9.80
CA GLY A 85 -13.25 5.81 8.90
C GLY A 85 -14.55 5.22 9.46
N TYR A 86 -14.50 4.10 10.18
CA TYR A 86 -15.68 3.46 10.77
C TYR A 86 -15.93 3.85 12.24
N PHE A 87 -14.89 4.12 13.02
CA PHE A 87 -15.01 4.43 14.45
C PHE A 87 -15.71 5.78 14.70
N ARG A 88 -15.77 6.67 13.71
CA ARG A 88 -16.49 7.96 13.80
C ARG A 88 -17.99 7.87 13.51
N HIS A 89 -18.52 6.66 13.32
CA HIS A 89 -19.96 6.39 13.10
C HIS A 89 -20.67 5.81 14.35
N ASN A 90 -20.02 5.81 15.52
CA ASN A 90 -20.66 5.60 16.82
C ASN A 90 -20.63 6.90 17.62
#